data_AF-A0A849HD50-F1
#
_entry.id   AF-A0A849HD50-F1
#
_cell.length_a   1.000
_cell.length_b   1.000
_cell.length_c   1.000
_cell.angle_alpha   90.00
_cell.angle_beta   90.00
_cell.angle_gamma   90.00
#
_symmetry.space_group_name_H-M   'P 1'
#
loop_
_entity.id
_entity.type
_entity.pdbx_description
1 polymer ?
#
loop_
_entity_poly.entity_id
_entity_poly.type
_entity_poly.pdbx_seq_one_letter_code
_entity_poly.pdbx_strand_id
1 'polypeptide(L)'
;MRHEYGRCDHWRTDIFSWDRPAFGEPVDSLIRDIYDFGGHDLLEDDQPLGLRLSQLWSRRRRGAGDALDELAAVLLPIRDRLRAEAKARGWEVN
;
A
#
# COMPACT_ATOMS: atom_id res chain seq x y z
N MET A 1 -1.55 -18.14 -30.27
CA MET A 1 -0.79 -17.08 -29.57
C MET A 1 -1.63 -16.64 -28.39
N ARG A 2 -1.17 -16.88 -27.15
CA ARG A 2 -1.87 -16.41 -25.95
C ARG A 2 -1.62 -14.91 -25.83
N HIS A 3 -2.68 -14.13 -25.73
CA HIS A 3 -2.58 -12.71 -25.37
C HIS A 3 -2.15 -12.62 -23.90
N GLU A 4 -0.87 -12.36 -23.66
CA GLU A 4 -0.31 -12.03 -22.34
C GLU A 4 -0.30 -10.52 -22.15
N TYR A 5 -1.49 -9.92 -22.12
CA TYR A 5 -1.66 -8.54 -21.67
C TYR A 5 -2.50 -8.53 -20.41
N GLY A 6 -1.95 -7.94 -19.35
CA GLY A 6 -2.73 -7.41 -18.23
C GLY A 6 -2.63 -8.20 -16.93
N ARG A 7 -1.41 -8.42 -16.40
CA ARG A 7 -1.29 -8.93 -15.04
C ARG A 7 -0.81 -7.84 -14.06
N CYS A 8 0.40 -7.31 -14.10
CA CYS A 8 0.78 -6.28 -13.11
C CYS A 8 0.18 -4.91 -13.45
N ASP A 9 -1.11 -4.68 -13.21
CA ASP A 9 -1.81 -3.42 -13.53
C ASP A 9 -2.14 -2.56 -12.31
N HIS A 10 -1.85 -3.03 -11.09
CA HIS A 10 -2.01 -2.22 -9.89
C HIS A 10 -1.07 -2.62 -8.74
N TRP A 11 -0.60 -1.63 -7.98
CA TRP A 11 0.24 -1.87 -6.79
C TRP A 11 -0.47 -2.77 -5.77
N ARG A 12 -1.80 -2.60 -5.62
CA ARG A 12 -2.62 -3.39 -4.68
C ARG A 12 -2.62 -4.87 -5.06
N THR A 13 -2.70 -5.16 -6.36
CA THR A 13 -2.64 -6.54 -6.88
C THR A 13 -1.25 -7.14 -6.64
N ASP A 14 -0.19 -6.36 -6.89
CA ASP A 14 1.18 -6.81 -6.64
C ASP A 14 1.37 -7.17 -5.15
N ILE A 15 0.96 -6.31 -4.21
CA ILE A 15 1.12 -6.54 -2.77
C ILE A 15 0.23 -7.67 -2.24
N PHE A 16 -1.08 -7.64 -2.50
CA PHE A 16 -2.04 -8.51 -1.80
C PHE A 16 -2.42 -9.78 -2.58
N SER A 17 -2.30 -9.79 -3.90
CA SER A 17 -2.66 -10.97 -4.71
C SER A 17 -1.44 -11.80 -5.09
N TRP A 18 -0.31 -11.16 -5.38
CA TRP A 18 0.86 -11.85 -5.94
C TRP A 18 2.09 -11.87 -5.07
N ASP A 19 2.03 -11.24 -3.90
CA ASP A 19 3.14 -11.15 -2.96
C ASP A 19 4.43 -10.67 -3.64
N ARG A 20 4.31 -9.63 -4.46
CA ARG A 20 5.41 -8.98 -5.17
C ARG A 20 5.62 -7.56 -4.65
N PRO A 21 6.87 -7.08 -4.63
CA PRO A 21 7.13 -5.71 -4.22
C PRO A 21 6.53 -4.74 -5.23
N ALA A 22 5.73 -3.79 -4.75
CA ALA A 22 5.16 -2.71 -5.56
C ALA A 22 6.02 -1.45 -5.45
N PHE A 23 6.26 -1.00 -4.23
CA PHE A 23 7.12 0.14 -3.91
C PHE A 23 8.46 -0.31 -3.28
N GLY A 24 8.48 -1.51 -2.70
CA GLY A 24 9.59 -2.04 -1.91
C GLY A 24 9.48 -1.67 -0.44
N GLU A 25 10.39 -2.25 0.36
CA GLU A 25 10.46 -1.98 1.79
C GLU A 25 11.03 -0.58 2.08
N PRO A 26 10.55 0.11 3.14
CA PRO A 26 9.57 -0.33 4.14
C PRO A 26 8.10 -0.05 3.75
N VAL A 27 7.85 0.56 2.58
CA VAL A 27 6.52 1.04 2.18
C VAL A 27 5.53 -0.11 2.04
N ASP A 28 5.93 -1.21 1.40
CA ASP A 28 5.02 -2.35 1.18
C ASP A 28 4.57 -2.97 2.51
N SER A 29 5.47 -3.13 3.50
CA SER A 29 5.10 -3.56 4.86
C SER A 29 4.13 -2.59 5.55
N LEU A 30 4.34 -1.28 5.44
CA LEU A 30 3.43 -0.30 6.04
C LEU A 30 2.02 -0.36 5.43
N ILE A 31 1.93 -0.61 4.13
CA ILE A 31 0.64 -0.77 3.44
C ILE A 31 -0.09 -2.04 3.93
N ARG A 32 0.64 -3.15 4.11
CA ARG A 32 0.08 -4.39 4.68
C ARG A 32 -0.41 -4.16 6.11
N ASP A 33 0.40 -3.54 6.97
CA ASP A 33 0.00 -3.20 8.34
C ASP A 33 -1.28 -2.35 8.37
N ILE A 34 -1.38 -1.32 7.52
CA ILE A 34 -2.57 -0.46 7.43
C ILE A 34 -3.80 -1.28 7.05
N TYR A 35 -3.66 -2.18 6.08
CA TYR A 35 -4.74 -3.08 5.67
C TYR A 35 -5.18 -4.00 6.82
N ASP A 36 -4.22 -4.63 7.50
CA ASP A 36 -4.45 -5.58 8.59
C ASP A 36 -5.09 -4.91 9.82
N PHE A 37 -4.77 -3.64 10.08
CA PHE A 37 -5.42 -2.84 11.14
C PHE A 37 -6.77 -2.23 10.71
N GLY A 38 -7.34 -2.70 9.60
CA GLY A 38 -8.68 -2.33 9.14
C GLY A 38 -8.73 -1.07 8.28
N GLY A 39 -7.58 -0.51 7.88
CA GLY A 39 -7.47 0.67 7.03
C GLY A 39 -7.69 0.41 5.54
N HIS A 40 -8.33 -0.69 5.16
CA HIS A 40 -8.57 -1.07 3.77
C HIS A 40 -9.28 0.03 2.96
N ASP A 41 -10.28 0.70 3.54
CA ASP A 41 -10.98 1.81 2.87
C ASP A 41 -10.01 2.93 2.46
N LEU A 42 -9.04 3.28 3.32
CA LEU A 42 -8.05 4.33 3.05
C LEU A 42 -7.15 4.01 1.84
N LEU A 43 -7.03 2.74 1.50
CA LEU A 43 -6.19 2.21 0.43
C LEU A 43 -6.94 2.09 -0.91
N GLU A 44 -8.23 2.39 -0.96
CA GLU A 44 -9.02 2.43 -2.19
C GLU A 44 -8.64 3.63 -3.07
N ASP A 45 -8.72 3.47 -4.39
CA ASP A 45 -8.33 4.50 -5.37
C ASP A 45 -9.19 5.76 -5.33
N ASP A 46 -10.38 5.68 -4.75
CA ASP A 46 -11.28 6.82 -4.53
C ASP A 46 -10.92 7.61 -3.26
N GLN A 47 -10.06 7.08 -2.40
CA GLN A 47 -9.53 7.79 -1.24
C GLN A 47 -8.26 8.56 -1.58
N PRO A 48 -7.99 9.69 -0.89
CA PRO A 48 -6.79 10.49 -1.15
C PRO A 48 -5.47 9.71 -1.01
N LEU A 49 -5.40 8.76 -0.08
CA LEU A 49 -4.20 7.94 0.13
C LEU A 49 -4.03 6.90 -0.98
N GLY A 50 -5.06 6.10 -1.28
CA GLY A 50 -5.02 5.13 -2.37
C GLY A 50 -4.73 5.77 -3.73
N LEU A 51 -5.40 6.88 -4.06
CA LEU A 51 -5.12 7.64 -5.28
C LEU A 51 -3.65 8.08 -5.38
N ARG A 52 -3.07 8.56 -4.26
CA ARG A 52 -1.66 8.97 -4.20
C ARG A 52 -0.73 7.78 -4.45
N LEU A 53 -1.00 6.62 -3.85
CA LEU A 53 -0.24 5.38 -4.06
C LEU A 53 -0.29 4.97 -5.54
N SER A 54 -1.47 5.02 -6.16
CA SER A 54 -1.69 4.63 -7.57
C SER A 54 -0.97 5.56 -8.54
N GLN A 55 -0.93 6.86 -8.24
CA GLN A 55 -0.14 7.84 -9.01
C GLN A 55 1.36 7.60 -8.87
N LEU A 56 1.85 7.34 -7.66
CA LEU A 56 3.27 7.06 -7.41
C LEU A 56 3.71 5.78 -8.11
N TRP A 57 2.93 4.71 -8.01
CA TRP A 57 3.22 3.44 -8.68
C TRP A 57 3.28 3.59 -10.21
N SER A 58 2.33 4.35 -10.77
CA SER A 58 2.31 4.66 -12.21
C SER A 58 3.55 5.44 -12.66
N ARG A 59 4.06 6.37 -11.84
CA ARG A 59 5.29 7.13 -12.11
C ARG A 59 6.52 6.24 -12.04
N ARG A 60 6.60 5.39 -11.01
CA ARG A 60 7.70 4.41 -10.83
C ARG A 60 7.83 3.46 -12.02
N ARG A 61 6.70 2.94 -12.52
CA ARG A 61 6.69 2.10 -13.73
C ARG A 61 7.22 2.80 -14.97
N ARG A 62 7.22 4.13 -15.00
CA ARG A 62 7.78 4.95 -16.09
C ARG A 62 9.24 5.33 -15.85
N GLY A 63 9.89 4.79 -14.82
CA GLY A 63 11.31 5.02 -14.52
C GLY A 63 11.59 6.35 -13.82
N ALA A 64 10.59 6.98 -13.19
CA ALA A 64 10.83 8.14 -12.33
C ALA A 64 11.50 7.70 -11.01
N GLY A 65 12.44 8.50 -10.50
CA GLY A 65 13.00 8.31 -9.16
C GLY A 65 11.98 8.69 -8.08
N ASP A 66 11.86 7.87 -7.05
CA ASP A 66 10.80 7.98 -6.05
C ASP A 66 11.32 8.48 -4.69
N ALA A 67 10.54 9.36 -4.05
CA ALA A 67 10.71 9.74 -2.65
C ALA A 67 10.01 8.73 -1.73
N LEU A 68 10.52 7.49 -1.70
CA LEU A 68 9.95 6.41 -0.88
C LEU A 68 9.99 6.76 0.62
N ASP A 69 11.01 7.49 1.07
CA ASP A 69 11.12 7.96 2.45
C ASP A 69 9.97 8.89 2.84
N GLU A 70 9.56 9.80 1.93
CA GLU A 70 8.42 10.69 2.17
C GLU A 70 7.11 9.90 2.24
N LEU A 71 6.97 8.86 1.42
CA LEU A 71 5.80 8.00 1.45
C LEU A 71 5.75 7.18 2.75
N ALA A 72 6.87 6.61 3.18
CA ALA A 72 6.97 5.90 4.45
C ALA A 72 6.62 6.83 5.64
N ALA A 73 7.11 8.08 5.62
CA ALA A 73 6.80 9.09 6.64
C ALA A 73 5.30 9.45 6.70
N VAL A 74 4.57 9.34 5.58
CA VAL A 74 3.11 9.55 5.54
C VAL A 74 2.35 8.33 6.04
N LEU A 75 2.77 7.12 5.68
CA LEU A 75 2.09 5.88 6.03
C LEU A 75 2.27 5.52 7.51
N LEU A 76 3.45 5.79 8.08
CA LEU A 76 3.80 5.45 9.46
C LEU A 76 2.79 5.98 10.51
N PRO A 77 2.42 7.27 10.54
CA PRO A 77 1.45 7.76 11.52
C PRO A 77 0.04 7.18 11.32
N ILE A 78 -0.35 6.85 10.08
CA ILE A 78 -1.63 6.21 9.78
C ILE A 78 -1.64 4.80 10.35
N ARG A 79 -0.57 4.04 10.09
CA ARG A 79 -0.35 2.70 10.65
C ARG A 79 -0.40 2.72 12.17
N ASP A 80 0.34 3.62 12.82
CA ASP A 80 0.42 3.71 14.27
C ASP A 80 -0.93 4.04 14.90
N ARG A 81 -1.70 4.94 14.28
CA ARG A 81 -3.07 5.27 14.72
C ARG A 81 -3.98 4.05 14.62
N LEU A 82 -4.04 3.40 13.46
CA LEU A 82 -4.91 2.24 13.24
C LEU A 82 -4.53 1.08 14.17
N ARG A 83 -3.23 0.88 14.42
CA ARG A 83 -2.74 -0.10 15.39
C ARG A 83 -3.25 0.18 16.80
N ALA A 84 -3.21 1.45 17.22
CA ALA A 84 -3.71 1.85 18.53
C ALA A 84 -5.24 1.66 18.63
N GLU A 85 -5.99 1.98 17.58
CA GLU A 85 -7.43 1.75 17.49
C GLU A 85 -7.77 0.25 17.51
N ALA A 86 -7.06 -0.58 16.77
CA ALA A 86 -7.22 -2.04 16.77
C ALA A 86 -6.95 -2.64 18.17
N LYS A 87 -5.86 -2.23 18.81
CA LYS A 87 -5.53 -2.63 20.19
C LYS A 87 -6.60 -2.22 21.19
N ALA A 88 -7.13 -0.99 21.08
CA ALA A 88 -8.19 -0.50 21.95
C ALA A 88 -9.51 -1.29 21.78
N ARG A 89 -9.75 -1.86 20.60
CA ARG A 89 -10.91 -2.71 20.29
C ARG A 89 -10.72 -4.18 20.69
N GLY A 90 -9.58 -4.54 21.29
CA GLY A 90 -9.28 -5.91 21.71
C GLY A 90 -8.94 -6.85 20.56
N TRP A 91 -8.57 -6.32 19.40
CA TRP A 91 -7.99 -7.13 18.33
C TRP A 91 -6.53 -7.36 18.71
N GLU A 92 -6.21 -8.59 19.15
CA GLU A 92 -4.83 -8.96 19.43
C GLU A 92 -4.00 -8.83 18.15
N VAL A 93 -3.09 -7.86 18.16
CA VAL A 93 -2.07 -7.69 17.13
C VAL A 93 -1.04 -8.79 17.37
N ASN A 94 -1.27 -9.96 16.78
CA ASN A 94 -0.35 -11.10 16.82
C ASN A 94 0.68 -10.95 15.71
#